data_AF-A0A0S7WWJ1-F1
#
_entry.id   AF-A0A0S7WWJ1-F1
#
_cell.length_a   1.000
_cell.length_b   1.000
_cell.length_c   1.000
_cell.angle_alpha   90.00
_cell.angle_beta   90.00
_cell.angle_gamma   90.00
#
_symmetry.space_group_name_H-M   'P 1'
#
loop_
_entity.id
_entity.type
_entity.pdbx_description
1 polymer ?
#
loop_
_entity_poly.entity_id
_entity_poly.type
_entity_poly.pdbx_seq_one_letter_code
_entity_poly.pdbx_strand_id
1 'polypeptide(L)'
;MYGHACGKRSARYYYCPNSRMRRGKTCRNQGIKAMLLEDLVLEQVREDLMAAKNLDSLAEELAKPPPQDDMSPEVARAERELREVREKRRRWEGIFERGELPEEYLSDKIRPLLEREAQLERQIRSFSAKGKPGRASWSRKRIKSCLAELRRRDRPQEARIIREALRILLDGVLLSPKREDGCREVRIEYALGDYG
;
A
#
# COMPACT_ATOMS: atom_id res chain seq x y z
N MET A 1 16.21 49.43 12.26
CA MET A 1 15.99 48.00 12.55
C MET A 1 16.04 47.23 11.25
N TYR A 2 17.05 46.41 11.02
CA TYR A 2 17.07 45.48 9.89
C TYR A 2 17.50 44.11 10.41
N GLY A 3 16.53 43.22 10.57
CA GLY A 3 16.76 41.82 10.92
C GLY A 3 17.04 41.02 9.65
N HIS A 4 18.30 40.73 9.37
CA HIS A 4 18.66 39.72 8.37
C HIS A 4 18.38 38.33 8.95
N ALA A 5 17.26 37.72 8.56
CA ALA A 5 17.01 36.31 8.80
C ALA A 5 17.70 35.46 7.71
N CYS A 6 19.01 35.24 7.83
CA CYS A 6 19.73 34.27 7.00
C CYS A 6 19.48 32.84 7.53
N GLY A 7 18.24 32.39 7.44
CA GLY A 7 17.93 30.97 7.60
C GLY A 7 18.23 30.27 6.28
N LYS A 8 19.34 29.53 6.17
CA LYS A 8 19.59 28.61 5.05
C LYS A 8 18.47 27.57 4.99
N ARG A 9 17.35 27.89 4.33
CA ARG A 9 16.32 26.91 3.98
C ARG A 9 16.94 25.98 2.96
N SER A 10 17.45 24.83 3.42
CA SER A 10 17.93 23.78 2.53
C SER A 10 16.77 23.40 1.61
N ALA A 11 16.94 23.67 0.31
CA ALA A 11 15.94 23.32 -0.67
C ALA A 11 15.82 21.78 -0.71
N ARG A 12 14.63 21.26 -0.40
CA ARG A 12 14.32 19.83 -0.43
C ARG A 12 14.04 19.40 -1.88
N TYR A 13 14.56 18.26 -2.28
CA TYR A 13 14.40 17.69 -3.62
C TYR A 13 14.11 16.19 -3.53
N TYR A 14 13.25 15.71 -4.43
CA TYR A 14 13.08 14.28 -4.69
C TYR A 14 13.97 13.88 -5.86
N TYR A 15 14.74 12.81 -5.68
CA TYR A 15 15.67 12.29 -6.69
C TYR A 15 15.24 10.90 -7.11
N CYS A 16 15.38 10.60 -8.40
CA CYS A 16 15.28 9.22 -8.86
C CYS A 16 16.44 8.41 -8.25
N PRO A 17 16.19 7.26 -7.59
CA PRO A 17 17.26 6.43 -7.05
C PRO A 17 18.27 5.97 -8.13
N ASN A 18 17.79 5.82 -9.37
CA ASN A 18 18.59 5.45 -10.54
C ASN A 18 19.27 6.64 -11.24
N SER A 19 19.14 7.87 -10.75
CA SER A 19 19.88 9.01 -11.30
C SER A 19 21.35 9.00 -10.87
N ARG A 20 21.68 8.33 -9.76
CA ARG A 20 23.05 8.06 -9.32
C ARG A 20 23.51 6.72 -9.89
N MET A 21 24.09 6.77 -11.08
CA MET A 21 24.82 5.73 -11.82
C MET A 21 24.92 4.34 -11.13
N ARG A 22 24.07 3.38 -11.54
CA ARG A 22 24.40 1.95 -11.45
C ARG A 22 24.37 1.38 -12.86
N ARG A 23 25.56 1.04 -13.40
CA ARG A 23 25.74 0.26 -14.64
C ARG A 23 25.25 0.92 -15.95
N GLY A 24 25.65 2.17 -16.22
CA GLY A 24 25.62 2.74 -17.58
C GLY A 24 24.28 3.19 -18.16
N LYS A 25 23.14 3.00 -17.47
CA LYS A 25 21.85 3.61 -17.84
C LYS A 25 21.62 4.87 -17.01
N THR A 26 21.70 6.05 -17.62
CA THR A 26 21.45 7.33 -16.95
C THR A 26 19.96 7.66 -17.01
N CYS A 27 19.29 7.67 -15.85
CA CYS A 27 17.96 8.24 -15.78
C CYS A 27 18.05 9.75 -16.03
N ARG A 28 17.39 10.25 -17.08
CA ARG A 28 17.34 11.69 -17.42
C ARG A 28 16.62 12.54 -16.35
N ASN A 29 16.02 11.90 -15.35
CA ASN A 29 15.28 12.57 -14.29
C ASN A 29 16.20 12.96 -13.12
N GLN A 30 16.81 14.14 -13.21
CA GLN A 30 17.83 14.64 -12.27
C GLN A 30 17.27 15.07 -10.89
N GLY A 31 15.95 15.04 -10.71
CA GLY A 31 15.26 15.37 -9.46
C GLY A 31 14.34 16.59 -9.60
N ILE A 32 13.35 16.69 -8.72
CA ILE A 32 12.32 17.75 -8.69
C ILE A 32 12.30 18.43 -7.31
N LYS A 33 12.04 19.73 -7.27
CA LYS A 33 11.87 20.46 -6.01
C LYS A 33 10.70 19.84 -5.24
N ALA A 34 10.93 19.51 -3.97
CA ALA A 34 9.93 18.83 -3.15
C ALA A 34 8.64 19.66 -3.03
N MET A 35 8.78 20.95 -2.76
CA MET A 35 7.63 21.87 -2.69
C MET A 35 6.79 21.84 -3.97
N LEU A 36 7.44 21.95 -5.14
CA LEU A 36 6.74 21.92 -6.43
C LEU A 36 5.99 20.60 -6.66
N LEU A 37 6.61 19.45 -6.37
CA LEU A 37 5.96 18.15 -6.54
C LEU A 37 4.84 17.95 -5.51
N GLU A 38 5.10 18.28 -4.24
CA GLU A 38 4.13 18.19 -3.15
C GLU A 38 2.89 19.02 -3.49
N ASP A 39 3.06 20.26 -3.94
CA ASP A 39 1.96 21.16 -4.31
C ASP A 39 1.17 20.62 -5.50
N LEU A 40 1.84 20.22 -6.59
CA LEU A 40 1.17 19.66 -7.78
C LEU A 40 0.37 18.40 -7.47
N VAL A 41 0.93 17.48 -6.68
CA VAL A 41 0.23 16.24 -6.30
C VAL A 41 -0.98 16.56 -5.42
N LEU A 42 -0.83 17.49 -4.46
CA LEU A 42 -1.94 17.87 -3.60
C LEU A 42 -3.06 18.59 -4.35
N GLU A 43 -2.72 19.47 -5.29
CA GLU A 43 -3.69 20.17 -6.14
C GLU A 43 -4.47 19.18 -7.02
N GLN A 44 -3.78 18.29 -7.72
CA GLN A 44 -4.42 17.29 -8.57
C GLN A 44 -5.34 16.36 -7.75
N VAL A 45 -4.86 15.83 -6.62
CA VAL A 45 -5.69 14.97 -5.74
C VAL A 45 -6.92 15.71 -5.23
N ARG A 46 -6.79 17.01 -4.94
CA ARG A 46 -7.92 17.84 -4.51
C ARG A 46 -8.94 18.03 -5.62
N GLU A 47 -8.50 18.31 -6.83
CA GLU A 47 -9.37 18.44 -8.00
C GLU A 47 -10.13 17.15 -8.26
N ASP A 48 -9.43 16.01 -8.24
CA ASP A 48 -10.03 14.70 -8.46
C ASP A 48 -11.03 14.33 -7.35
N LEU A 49 -10.71 14.65 -6.08
CA LEU A 49 -11.64 14.48 -4.94
C LEU A 49 -12.83 15.44 -4.97
N MET A 50 -12.69 16.61 -5.59
CA MET A 50 -13.80 17.57 -5.79
C MET A 50 -14.70 17.15 -6.94
N ALA A 51 -14.14 16.52 -7.99
CA ALA A 51 -14.87 15.94 -9.10
C ALA A 51 -15.61 14.65 -8.70
N ALA A 52 -15.07 13.91 -7.72
CA ALA A 52 -15.72 12.71 -7.18
C ALA A 52 -17.09 13.04 -6.57
N LYS A 53 -18.16 12.55 -7.23
CA LYS A 53 -19.55 12.83 -6.88
C LYS A 53 -19.94 12.40 -5.47
N ASN A 54 -19.34 11.31 -4.95
CA ASN A 54 -19.67 10.74 -3.64
C ASN A 54 -18.41 10.27 -2.88
N LEU A 55 -18.00 11.03 -1.87
CA LEU A 55 -16.91 10.63 -0.96
C LEU A 55 -17.27 9.39 -0.12
N ASP A 56 -18.56 9.15 0.11
CA ASP A 56 -19.04 8.03 0.90
C ASP A 56 -18.90 6.68 0.20
N SER A 57 -19.16 6.65 -1.12
CA SER A 57 -18.87 5.47 -1.94
C SER A 57 -17.37 5.26 -2.10
N LEU A 58 -16.61 6.35 -2.22
CA LEU A 58 -15.15 6.29 -2.28
C LEU A 58 -14.54 5.70 -1.01
N ALA A 59 -14.99 6.15 0.16
CA ALA A 59 -14.56 5.62 1.44
C ALA A 59 -14.98 4.15 1.63
N GLU A 60 -16.09 3.74 1.03
CA GLU A 60 -16.57 2.36 1.06
C GLU A 60 -15.72 1.45 0.16
N GLU A 61 -15.41 1.86 -1.07
CA GLU A 61 -14.50 1.15 -1.97
C GLU A 61 -13.08 1.05 -1.38
N LEU A 62 -12.56 2.12 -0.77
CA LEU A 62 -11.24 2.12 -0.13
C LEU A 62 -11.19 1.26 1.15
N ALA A 63 -12.32 1.09 1.83
CA ALA A 63 -12.43 0.25 3.02
C ALA A 63 -12.56 -1.24 2.68
N LYS A 64 -12.89 -1.59 1.43
CA LYS A 64 -12.90 -3.00 1.01
C LYS A 64 -11.48 -3.56 1.07
N PRO A 65 -11.32 -4.83 1.47
CA PRO A 65 -10.04 -5.50 1.34
C PRO A 65 -9.61 -5.48 -0.14
N PRO A 66 -8.31 -5.32 -0.42
CA PRO A 66 -7.83 -5.36 -1.80
C PRO A 66 -8.22 -6.71 -2.43
N PRO A 67 -8.51 -6.74 -3.75
CA PRO A 67 -8.74 -7.98 -4.45
C PRO A 67 -7.53 -8.92 -4.27
N GLN A 68 -7.79 -10.23 -4.19
CA GLN A 68 -6.75 -11.25 -3.94
C GLN A 68 -5.58 -11.22 -4.94
N ASP A 69 -5.74 -10.57 -6.09
CA ASP A 69 -4.72 -10.41 -7.13
C ASP A 69 -3.56 -9.47 -6.76
N ASP A 70 -3.70 -8.63 -5.73
CA ASP A 70 -2.61 -7.79 -5.19
C ASP A 70 -1.78 -8.49 -4.11
N MET A 71 -2.09 -9.75 -3.79
CA MET A 71 -1.24 -10.54 -2.91
C MET A 71 0.05 -10.87 -3.62
N SER A 72 1.20 -10.58 -2.99
CA SER A 72 2.48 -11.07 -3.51
C SER A 72 2.33 -12.57 -3.84
N PRO A 73 2.86 -13.05 -4.98
CA PRO A 73 2.78 -14.45 -5.38
C PRO A 73 3.29 -15.40 -4.29
N GLU A 74 4.14 -14.91 -3.40
CA GLU A 74 4.65 -15.64 -2.23
C GLU A 74 3.57 -15.85 -1.16
N VAL A 75 2.69 -14.88 -0.95
CA VAL A 75 1.56 -14.98 0.00
C VAL A 75 0.46 -15.85 -0.59
N ALA A 76 0.13 -15.66 -1.87
CA ALA A 76 -0.85 -16.51 -2.56
C ALA A 76 -0.43 -17.99 -2.55
N ARG A 77 0.87 -18.27 -2.72
CA ARG A 77 1.44 -19.62 -2.61
C ARG A 77 1.33 -20.15 -1.18
N ALA A 78 1.70 -19.35 -0.18
CA ALA A 78 1.61 -19.75 1.23
C ALA A 78 0.17 -20.02 1.68
N GLU A 79 -0.82 -19.24 1.21
CA GLU A 79 -2.24 -19.47 1.50
C GLU A 79 -2.81 -20.70 0.81
N ARG A 80 -2.38 -21.00 -0.42
CA ARG A 80 -2.74 -22.23 -1.11
C ARG A 80 -2.20 -23.44 -0.34
N GLU A 81 -0.93 -23.38 0.05
CA GLU A 81 -0.30 -24.45 0.83
C GLU A 81 -0.98 -24.62 2.20
N LEU A 82 -1.38 -23.52 2.86
CA LEU A 82 -2.12 -23.57 4.12
C LEU A 82 -3.47 -24.28 3.97
N ARG A 83 -4.20 -24.01 2.88
CA ARG A 83 -5.46 -24.70 2.56
C ARG A 83 -5.25 -26.19 2.37
N GLU A 84 -4.25 -26.58 1.59
CA GLU A 84 -3.92 -28.00 1.35
C GLU A 84 -3.52 -28.72 2.64
N VAL A 85 -2.75 -28.09 3.53
CA VAL A 85 -2.37 -28.66 4.83
C VAL A 85 -3.59 -28.83 5.73
N ARG A 86 -4.50 -27.84 5.77
CA ARG A 86 -5.75 -27.93 6.55
C ARG A 86 -6.71 -28.99 6.02
N GLU A 87 -6.79 -29.17 4.70
CA GLU A 87 -7.58 -30.25 4.09
C GLU A 87 -6.99 -31.62 4.41
N LYS A 88 -5.67 -31.78 4.32
CA LYS A 88 -4.99 -33.02 4.74
C LYS A 88 -5.24 -33.32 6.23
N ARG A 89 -5.17 -32.31 7.09
CA ARG A 89 -5.44 -32.45 8.53
C ARG A 89 -6.87 -32.91 8.78
N ARG A 90 -7.86 -32.24 8.18
CA ARG A 90 -9.27 -32.63 8.25
C ARG A 90 -9.53 -34.04 7.72
N ARG A 91 -8.81 -34.46 6.68
CA ARG A 91 -8.92 -35.82 6.16
C ARG A 91 -8.43 -36.86 7.17
N TRP A 92 -7.29 -36.61 7.83
CA TRP A 92 -6.77 -37.49 8.88
C TRP A 92 -7.67 -37.52 10.12
N GLU A 93 -8.13 -36.35 10.57
CA GLU A 93 -9.13 -36.23 11.65
C GLU A 93 -10.39 -37.03 11.32
N GLY A 94 -10.92 -36.92 10.11
CA GLY A 94 -12.08 -37.69 9.67
C GLY A 94 -11.84 -39.20 9.54
N ILE A 95 -10.62 -39.65 9.21
CA ILE A 95 -10.26 -41.09 9.22
C ILE A 95 -10.25 -41.63 10.65
N PHE A 96 -9.77 -40.83 11.60
CA PHE A 96 -9.81 -41.18 13.02
C PHE A 96 -11.25 -41.22 13.57
N GLU A 97 -12.08 -40.23 13.25
CA GLU A 97 -13.49 -40.20 13.67
C GLU A 97 -14.28 -41.42 13.16
N ARG A 98 -13.89 -42.00 12.01
CA ARG A 98 -14.48 -43.24 11.47
C ARG A 98 -13.93 -44.52 12.10
N GLY A 99 -12.97 -44.41 13.04
CA GLY A 99 -12.36 -45.55 13.72
C GLY A 99 -11.41 -46.38 12.85
N GLU A 100 -10.98 -45.82 11.70
CA GLU A 100 -10.16 -46.53 10.71
C GLU A 100 -8.65 -46.54 11.06
N LEU A 101 -8.23 -45.77 12.09
CA LEU A 101 -6.83 -45.65 12.49
C LEU A 101 -6.65 -45.61 14.02
N PRO A 102 -5.60 -46.25 14.58
CA PRO A 102 -5.22 -46.07 15.98
C PRO A 102 -4.72 -44.64 16.27
N GLU A 103 -4.98 -44.15 17.48
CA GLU A 103 -4.63 -42.79 17.94
C GLU A 103 -3.13 -42.49 17.83
N GLU A 104 -2.28 -43.49 18.07
CA GLU A 104 -0.82 -43.38 17.99
C GLU A 104 -0.35 -42.96 16.58
N TYR A 105 -0.96 -43.56 15.54
CA TYR A 105 -0.67 -43.25 14.14
C TYR A 105 -1.21 -41.90 13.71
N LEU A 106 -2.30 -41.44 14.35
CA LEU A 106 -2.88 -40.13 14.08
C LEU A 106 -1.94 -39.02 14.57
N SER A 107 -1.37 -39.19 15.76
CA SER A 107 -0.47 -38.19 16.37
C SER A 107 0.76 -37.91 15.48
N ASP A 108 1.36 -38.97 14.92
CA ASP A 108 2.53 -38.89 14.04
C ASP A 108 2.23 -38.22 12.69
N LYS A 109 0.97 -38.26 12.24
CA LYS A 109 0.54 -37.62 10.98
C LYS A 109 0.02 -36.19 11.18
N ILE A 110 -0.66 -35.91 12.29
CA ILE A 110 -1.25 -34.59 12.58
C ILE A 110 -0.20 -33.61 13.10
N ARG A 111 0.72 -34.04 13.98
CA ARG A 111 1.75 -33.16 14.55
C ARG A 111 2.57 -32.40 13.50
N PRO A 112 3.12 -33.04 12.44
CA PRO A 112 3.85 -32.31 11.40
C PRO A 112 2.95 -31.37 10.58
N LEU A 113 1.65 -31.69 10.43
CA LEU A 113 0.70 -30.80 9.74
C LEU A 113 0.39 -29.55 10.58
N LEU A 114 0.25 -29.68 11.89
CA LEU A 114 0.07 -28.55 12.82
C LEU A 114 1.31 -27.65 12.86
N GLU A 115 2.51 -28.24 12.88
CA GLU A 115 3.76 -27.49 12.81
C GLU A 115 3.88 -26.71 11.49
N ARG A 116 3.50 -27.35 10.37
CA ARG A 116 3.50 -26.71 9.05
C ARG A 116 2.45 -25.61 8.96
N GLU A 117 1.26 -25.81 9.52
CA GLU A 117 0.20 -24.81 9.63
C GLU A 117 0.69 -23.57 10.39
N ALA A 118 1.25 -23.77 11.59
CA ALA A 118 1.81 -22.67 12.41
C ALA A 118 3.00 -21.97 11.72
N GLN A 119 3.78 -22.67 10.90
CA GLN A 119 4.85 -22.08 10.11
C GLN A 119 4.30 -21.22 8.97
N LEU A 120 3.33 -21.72 8.21
CA LEU A 120 2.70 -21.01 7.10
C LEU A 120 1.94 -19.77 7.59
N GLU A 121 1.24 -19.86 8.73
CA GLU A 121 0.58 -18.71 9.35
C GLU A 121 1.58 -17.62 9.77
N ARG A 122 2.72 -18.02 10.35
CA ARG A 122 3.82 -17.07 10.67
C ARG A 122 4.40 -16.44 9.41
N GLN A 123 4.57 -17.22 8.34
CA GLN A 123 5.06 -16.71 7.06
C GLN A 123 4.08 -15.69 6.48
N ILE A 124 2.78 -16.01 6.38
CA ILE A 124 1.74 -15.09 5.90
C ILE A 124 1.71 -13.80 6.71
N ARG A 125 1.76 -13.88 8.05
CA ARG A 125 1.84 -12.70 8.92
C ARG A 125 3.11 -11.88 8.66
N SER A 126 4.26 -12.53 8.45
CA SER A 126 5.51 -11.84 8.16
C SER A 126 5.50 -11.14 6.81
N PHE A 127 4.82 -11.70 5.81
CA PHE A 127 4.62 -11.06 4.51
C PHE A 127 3.63 -9.89 4.63
N SER A 128 2.55 -10.05 5.38
CA SER A 128 1.60 -8.97 5.68
C SER A 128 2.23 -7.83 6.48
N ALA A 129 3.23 -8.10 7.32
CA ALA A 129 3.98 -7.08 8.07
C ALA A 129 5.04 -6.35 7.24
N LYS A 130 5.51 -6.97 6.14
CA LYS A 130 6.48 -6.39 5.19
C LYS A 130 5.81 -5.65 4.03
N GLY A 131 4.55 -5.95 3.74
CA GLY A 131 3.71 -5.13 2.85
C GLY A 131 3.46 -3.75 3.48
N LYS A 132 3.33 -2.70 2.65
CA LYS A 132 2.74 -1.42 3.08
C LYS A 132 1.48 -1.77 3.89
N PRO A 133 1.20 -1.13 5.06
CA PRO A 133 0.02 -1.47 5.86
C PRO A 133 -1.19 -1.48 4.93
N GLY A 134 -1.69 -2.69 4.66
CA GLY A 134 -2.70 -2.91 3.63
C GLY A 134 -3.93 -2.11 3.97
N ARG A 135 -4.68 -1.69 2.95
CA ARG A 135 -5.96 -0.98 3.09
C ARG A 135 -6.90 -1.62 4.13
N ALA A 136 -6.75 -2.92 4.35
CA ALA A 136 -7.43 -3.76 5.34
C ALA A 136 -7.37 -3.31 6.83
N SER A 137 -6.51 -2.36 7.23
CA SER A 137 -6.43 -1.91 8.64
C SER A 137 -7.26 -0.66 8.96
N TRP A 138 -7.91 -0.01 7.97
CA TRP A 138 -8.49 1.32 8.17
C TRP A 138 -10.02 1.28 8.30
N SER A 139 -10.55 1.93 9.35
CA SER A 139 -12.00 2.05 9.52
C SER A 139 -12.60 3.08 8.55
N ARG A 140 -13.78 2.80 8.00
CA ARG A 140 -14.54 3.70 7.11
C ARG A 140 -14.64 5.13 7.64
N LYS A 141 -14.89 5.27 8.96
CA LYS A 141 -15.00 6.57 9.64
C LYS A 141 -13.69 7.38 9.55
N ARG A 142 -12.55 6.71 9.67
CA ARG A 142 -11.21 7.32 9.59
C ARG A 142 -10.85 7.72 8.16
N ILE A 143 -11.16 6.87 7.18
CA ILE A 143 -10.99 7.19 5.75
C ILE A 143 -11.81 8.42 5.37
N LYS A 144 -13.11 8.45 5.74
CA LYS A 144 -13.99 9.59 5.47
C LYS A 144 -13.45 10.90 6.06
N SER A 145 -12.96 10.86 7.29
CA SER A 145 -12.33 12.03 7.92
C SER A 145 -11.11 12.52 7.14
N CYS A 146 -10.24 11.60 6.71
CA CYS A 146 -9.03 11.92 5.96
C CYS A 146 -9.35 12.54 4.58
N LEU A 147 -10.35 12.00 3.87
CA LEU A 147 -10.80 12.52 2.59
C LEU A 147 -11.45 13.91 2.72
N ALA A 148 -12.24 14.11 3.78
CA ALA A 148 -12.85 15.41 4.06
C ALA A 148 -11.81 16.49 4.34
N GLU A 149 -10.72 16.16 5.07
CA GLU A 149 -9.61 17.09 5.31
C GLU A 149 -8.82 17.38 4.03
N LEU A 150 -8.57 16.39 3.17
CA LEU A 150 -7.91 16.61 1.88
C LEU A 150 -8.71 17.55 0.97
N ARG A 151 -10.05 17.43 1.00
CA ARG A 151 -10.96 18.26 0.22
C ARG A 151 -10.97 19.73 0.64
N ARG A 152 -10.57 20.05 1.89
CA ARG A 152 -10.51 21.43 2.36
C ARG A 152 -9.36 22.18 1.67
N ARG A 153 -9.66 23.38 1.16
CA ARG A 153 -8.68 24.27 0.52
C ARG A 153 -7.74 24.94 1.52
N ASP A 154 -8.18 25.10 2.77
CA ASP A 154 -7.37 25.68 3.83
C ASP A 154 -6.12 24.85 4.10
N ARG A 155 -5.05 25.52 4.56
CA ARG A 155 -3.80 24.84 4.91
C ARG A 155 -4.13 23.67 5.83
N PRO A 156 -3.84 22.44 5.40
CA PRO A 156 -4.22 21.27 6.15
C PRO A 156 -3.52 21.33 7.51
N GLN A 157 -4.31 21.40 8.58
CA GLN A 157 -3.80 21.67 9.93
C GLN A 157 -2.88 20.55 10.44
N GLU A 158 -2.92 19.36 9.83
CA GLU A 158 -2.08 18.24 10.21
C GLU A 158 -1.43 17.54 9.00
N ALA A 159 -0.14 17.80 8.77
CA ALA A 159 0.68 17.11 7.77
C ALA A 159 0.76 15.59 7.95
N ARG A 160 0.31 15.07 9.10
CA ARG A 160 0.18 13.65 9.39
C ARG A 160 -1.06 13.06 8.72
N ILE A 161 -2.22 13.69 8.86
CA ILE A 161 -3.49 13.24 8.28
C ILE A 161 -3.39 13.22 6.75
N ILE A 162 -2.81 14.26 6.15
CA ILE A 162 -2.60 14.32 4.69
C ILE A 162 -1.77 13.14 4.20
N ARG A 163 -0.64 12.87 4.86
CA ARG A 163 0.25 11.77 4.46
C ARG A 163 -0.43 10.42 4.60
N GLU A 164 -1.27 10.27 5.62
CA GLU A 164 -2.08 9.07 5.84
C GLU A 164 -3.15 8.93 4.74
N ALA A 165 -3.83 10.02 4.41
CA ALA A 165 -4.84 10.06 3.35
C ALA A 165 -4.25 9.75 1.96
N LEU A 166 -3.11 10.36 1.61
CA LEU A 166 -2.40 10.11 0.36
C LEU A 166 -1.89 8.66 0.29
N ARG A 167 -1.51 8.05 1.40
CA ARG A 167 -1.12 6.63 1.44
C ARG A 167 -2.28 5.67 1.18
N ILE A 168 -3.50 6.09 1.50
CA ILE A 168 -4.72 5.31 1.24
C ILE A 168 -5.17 5.48 -0.21
N LEU A 169 -5.07 6.70 -0.73
CA LEU A 169 -5.55 7.07 -2.06
C LEU A 169 -4.60 6.72 -3.20
N LEU A 170 -3.29 6.77 -2.96
CA LEU A 170 -2.29 6.69 -4.02
C LEU A 170 -1.51 5.38 -3.92
N ASP A 171 -1.44 4.64 -5.02
CA ASP A 171 -0.52 3.51 -5.16
C ASP A 171 0.88 3.99 -5.58
N GLY A 172 0.94 5.05 -6.41
CA GLY A 172 2.16 5.64 -6.93
C GLY A 172 2.00 7.06 -7.46
N VAL A 173 3.14 7.75 -7.61
CA VAL A 173 3.23 9.03 -8.34
C VAL A 173 4.36 8.87 -9.36
N LEU A 174 4.01 8.91 -10.63
CA LEU A 174 4.92 8.77 -11.76
C LEU A 174 5.36 10.14 -12.26
N LEU A 175 6.67 10.33 -12.36
CA LEU A 175 7.27 11.55 -12.89
C LEU A 175 7.88 11.29 -14.26
N SER A 176 7.31 11.90 -15.30
CA SER A 176 7.86 11.84 -16.65
C SER A 176 9.14 12.68 -16.78
N PRO A 177 10.06 12.31 -17.69
CA PRO A 177 11.23 13.13 -17.97
C PRO A 177 10.83 14.52 -18.48
N LYS A 178 11.69 15.51 -18.24
CA LYS A 178 11.51 16.88 -18.69
C LYS A 178 11.43 16.90 -20.23
N ARG A 179 10.35 17.46 -20.77
CA ARG A 179 10.17 17.69 -22.22
C ARG A 179 11.05 18.85 -22.70
N GLU A 180 11.18 19.01 -24.02
CA GLU A 180 11.98 20.08 -24.64
C GLU A 180 11.50 21.49 -24.21
N ASP A 181 10.20 21.66 -23.99
CA ASP A 181 9.58 22.90 -23.46
C ASP A 181 9.93 23.20 -21.99
N GLY A 182 10.64 22.29 -21.34
CA GLY A 182 11.03 22.39 -19.95
C GLY A 182 9.97 22.00 -18.92
N CYS A 183 8.76 21.67 -19.37
CA CYS A 183 7.69 21.13 -18.54
C CYS A 183 7.94 19.66 -18.15
N ARG A 184 7.39 19.27 -16.99
CA ARG A 184 7.34 17.88 -16.51
C ARG A 184 5.90 17.48 -16.34
N GLU A 185 5.59 16.25 -16.72
CA GLU A 185 4.27 15.66 -16.52
C GLU A 185 4.32 14.79 -15.25
N VAL A 186 3.36 15.03 -14.35
CA VAL A 186 3.14 14.23 -13.15
C VAL A 186 1.88 13.42 -13.41
N ARG A 187 1.97 12.09 -13.28
CA ARG A 187 0.81 11.20 -13.32
C ARG A 187 0.63 10.56 -11.95
N ILE A 188 -0.62 10.52 -11.50
CA ILE A 188 -0.98 9.96 -10.20
C ILE A 188 -1.64 8.61 -10.46
N GLU A 189 -1.13 7.56 -9.81
CA GLU A 189 -1.74 6.24 -9.86
C GLU A 189 -2.59 6.06 -8.62
N TYR A 190 -3.91 6.04 -8.82
CA TYR A 190 -4.87 5.88 -7.75
C TYR A 190 -5.06 4.42 -7.35
N ALA A 191 -5.28 4.26 -6.05
CA ALA A 191 -5.56 3.02 -5.37
C ALA A 191 -6.79 2.29 -5.94
N LEU A 192 -7.82 3.05 -6.26
CA LEU A 192 -8.96 2.61 -7.04
C LEU A 192 -8.72 3.23 -8.41
N GLY A 193 -8.72 2.44 -9.48
CA GLY A 193 -8.35 2.90 -10.83
C GLY A 193 -9.02 4.23 -11.21
N ASP A 194 -8.38 4.95 -12.14
CA ASP A 194 -8.63 6.37 -12.49
C ASP A 194 -10.08 6.82 -12.23
N TYR A 195 -10.23 7.82 -11.35
CA TYR A 195 -11.50 8.49 -11.10
C TYR A 195 -11.89 9.32 -12.35
N GLY A 196 -12.50 8.65 -13.32
CA GLY A 196 -13.11 9.26 -14.51
C GLY A 196 -14.48 9.89 -14.23
#